data_AF-A0A9D7D8M3-F1
#
_entry.id   AF-A0A9D7D8M3-F1
#
_cell.length_a   1.000
_cell.length_b   1.000
_cell.length_c   1.000
_cell.angle_alpha   90.00
_cell.angle_beta   90.00
_cell.angle_gamma   90.00
#
_symmetry.space_group_name_H-M   'P 1'
#
loop_
_entity.id
_entity.type
_entity.pdbx_description
1 polymer ?
#
loop_
_entity_poly.entity_id
_entity_poly.type
_entity_poly.pdbx_seq_one_letter_code
_entity_poly.pdbx_strand_id
1 'polypeptide(L)'
;MAAAPVRFINAAAWPLTIWTSLSHLDDHPADDYVERTSPIVATAVAFWLCFIALIVLANPTVMAVGGLADDGSELVTFVRRTPGAIVGVLWIVTPVLYAVGFWMFTSRDEAFPRA
;
A
#
# COMPACT_ATOMS: atom_id res chain seq x y z
N MET A 1 25.11 5.22 14.02
CA MET A 1 23.87 5.17 14.83
C MET A 1 23.00 6.37 14.46
N ALA A 2 21.98 6.17 13.61
CA ALA A 2 21.01 7.23 13.33
C ALA A 2 20.32 7.68 14.64
N ALA A 3 20.11 8.99 14.80
CA ALA A 3 19.38 9.53 15.96
C ALA A 3 18.00 8.87 16.07
N ALA A 4 17.56 8.55 17.30
CA ALA A 4 16.28 7.89 17.56
C ALA A 4 15.09 8.44 16.74
N PRO A 5 14.92 9.77 16.54
CA PRO A 5 13.83 10.30 15.71
C PRO A 5 13.88 9.85 14.25
N VAL A 6 15.08 9.75 13.67
CA VAL A 6 15.28 9.36 12.26
C VAL A 6 14.92 7.89 12.05
N ARG A 7 15.17 7.03 13.04
CA ARG A 7 14.77 5.61 13.00
C ARG A 7 13.26 5.45 12.99
N PHE A 8 12.54 6.21 13.83
CA PHE A 8 11.08 6.19 13.86
C PHE A 8 10.47 6.69 12.55
N ILE A 9 11.01 7.75 11.95
CA ILE A 9 10.53 8.26 10.66
C ILE A 9 10.74 7.21 9.56
N ASN A 10 11.92 6.57 9.53
CA ASN A 10 12.21 5.52 8.54
C ASN A 10 11.29 4.31 8.70
N ALA A 11 10.98 3.90 9.93
CA ALA A 11 10.04 2.82 10.20
C ALA A 11 8.60 3.21 9.83
N ALA A 12 8.16 4.42 10.15
CA ALA A 12 6.84 4.90 9.74
C ALA A 12 6.70 4.98 8.21
N ALA A 13 7.78 5.32 7.52
CA ALA A 13 7.85 5.35 6.06
C ALA A 13 8.30 4.00 5.45
N TRP A 14 8.18 2.86 6.17
CA TRP A 14 8.65 1.55 5.69
C TRP A 14 8.21 1.16 4.28
N PRO A 15 6.98 1.47 3.79
CA PRO A 15 6.58 1.10 2.43
C PRO A 15 7.40 1.79 1.34
N LEU A 16 8.08 2.89 1.69
CA LEU A 16 8.97 3.66 0.84
C LEU A 16 10.45 3.31 1.11
N THR A 17 10.82 3.11 2.36
CA THR A 17 12.23 2.92 2.76
C THR A 17 12.68 1.45 2.67
N ILE A 18 11.78 0.50 2.43
CA ILE A 18 12.15 -0.92 2.24
C ILE A 18 13.03 -1.13 1.01
N TRP A 19 12.86 -0.35 -0.05
CA TRP A 19 13.59 -0.52 -1.31
C TRP A 19 15.09 -0.28 -1.18
N THR A 20 15.51 0.62 -0.30
CA THR A 20 16.93 0.84 0.00
C THR A 20 17.57 -0.34 0.74
N SER A 21 16.77 -1.27 1.27
CA SER A 21 17.28 -2.52 1.84
C SER A 21 17.80 -3.48 0.77
N LEU A 22 17.32 -3.36 -0.47
CA LEU A 22 17.75 -4.22 -1.57
C LEU A 22 19.21 -3.95 -1.97
N SER A 23 19.72 -2.74 -1.74
CA SER A 23 21.12 -2.41 -2.03
C SER A 23 22.13 -2.99 -1.04
N HIS A 24 21.65 -3.57 0.07
CA HIS A 24 22.49 -4.15 1.13
C HIS A 24 22.44 -5.69 1.10
N LEU A 25 21.79 -6.29 0.10
CA LEU A 25 21.72 -7.75 -0.04
C LEU A 25 23.09 -8.36 -0.29
N ASP A 26 23.98 -7.64 -0.99
CA ASP A 26 25.33 -8.09 -1.32
C ASP A 26 26.28 -8.04 -0.10
N ASP A 27 25.99 -7.17 0.87
CA ASP A 27 26.83 -6.93 2.06
C ASP A 27 26.56 -7.93 3.21
N HIS A 28 25.53 -8.77 3.07
CA HIS A 28 25.14 -9.74 4.08
C HIS A 28 25.26 -11.17 3.54
N PRO A 29 26.38 -11.86 3.81
CA PRO A 29 26.59 -13.25 3.39
C PRO A 29 25.69 -14.26 4.12
N ALA A 30 24.75 -13.80 4.95
CA ALA A 30 23.80 -14.63 5.67
C ALA A 30 22.42 -14.54 5.01
N ASP A 31 21.95 -15.69 4.51
CA ASP A 31 20.61 -15.92 3.95
C ASP A 31 19.50 -15.26 4.80
N ASP A 32 19.66 -15.27 6.13
CA ASP A 32 18.77 -14.66 7.13
C ASP A 32 18.32 -13.22 6.84
N TYR A 33 19.18 -12.36 6.27
CA TYR A 33 18.77 -10.99 5.95
C TYR A 33 17.79 -10.96 4.77
N VAL A 34 18.06 -11.79 3.76
CA VAL A 34 17.22 -11.94 2.57
C VAL A 34 15.90 -12.60 2.94
N GLU A 35 15.95 -13.66 3.75
CA GLU A 35 14.78 -14.39 4.26
C GLU A 35 13.84 -13.51 5.07
N ARG A 36 14.37 -12.53 5.81
CA ARG A 36 13.56 -11.57 6.57
C ARG A 36 13.14 -10.36 5.74
N THR A 37 13.86 -10.02 4.67
CA THR A 37 13.55 -8.87 3.81
C THR A 37 12.51 -9.21 2.74
N SER A 38 12.55 -10.41 2.18
CA SER A 38 11.63 -10.83 1.10
C SER A 38 10.14 -10.78 1.50
N PRO A 39 9.72 -11.17 2.73
CA PRO A 39 8.33 -11.08 3.13
C PRO A 39 7.89 -9.62 3.35
N ILE A 40 8.80 -8.74 3.78
CA ILE A 40 8.54 -7.30 3.94
C ILE A 40 8.35 -6.66 2.57
N VAL A 41 9.18 -7.03 1.59
CA VAL A 41 9.05 -6.57 0.20
C VAL A 41 7.72 -7.02 -0.39
N ALA A 42 7.33 -8.29 -0.22
CA ALA A 42 6.03 -8.79 -0.67
C ALA A 42 4.86 -8.01 -0.03
N THR A 43 4.97 -7.73 1.28
CA THR A 43 3.97 -6.93 2.01
C THR A 43 3.92 -5.48 1.50
N ALA A 44 5.07 -4.88 1.16
CA ALA A 44 5.13 -3.54 0.57
C ALA A 44 4.44 -3.49 -0.80
N VAL A 45 4.67 -4.48 -1.66
CA VAL A 45 4.00 -4.60 -2.96
C VAL A 45 2.49 -4.73 -2.77
N ALA A 46 2.05 -5.64 -1.91
CA ALA A 46 0.63 -5.83 -1.60
C ALA A 46 -0.01 -4.53 -1.06
N PHE A 47 0.67 -3.84 -0.14
CA PHE A 47 0.23 -2.57 0.41
C PHE A 47 0.03 -1.52 -0.69
N TRP A 48 1.01 -1.34 -1.59
CA TRP A 48 0.90 -0.34 -2.66
C TRP A 48 -0.22 -0.66 -3.65
N LEU A 49 -0.41 -1.94 -4.01
CA LEU A 49 -1.52 -2.36 -4.86
C LEU A 49 -2.87 -2.04 -4.20
N CYS A 50 -3.04 -2.39 -2.93
CA CYS A 50 -4.27 -2.09 -2.18
C CYS A 50 -4.49 -0.59 -2.01
N PHE A 51 -3.45 0.17 -1.69
CA PHE A 51 -3.54 1.61 -1.46
C PHE A 51 -3.89 2.37 -2.75
N ILE A 52 -3.23 2.03 -3.88
CA ILE A 52 -3.55 2.62 -5.18
C ILE A 52 -4.96 2.25 -5.61
N ALA A 53 -5.34 0.97 -5.49
CA ALA A 53 -6.70 0.53 -5.80
C ALA A 53 -7.74 1.26 -4.93
N LEU A 54 -7.44 1.49 -3.65
CA LEU A 54 -8.32 2.22 -2.74
C LEU A 54 -8.48 3.67 -3.19
N ILE A 55 -7.38 4.36 -3.53
CA ILE A 55 -7.45 5.73 -4.06
C ILE A 55 -8.29 5.77 -5.33
N VAL A 56 -8.04 4.89 -6.29
CA VAL A 56 -8.75 4.90 -7.58
C VAL A 56 -10.24 4.60 -7.41
N LEU A 57 -10.58 3.58 -6.62
CA LEU A 57 -11.95 3.08 -6.50
C LEU A 57 -12.81 3.83 -5.48
N ALA A 58 -12.20 4.47 -4.48
CA ALA A 58 -12.92 5.31 -3.51
C ALA A 58 -13.29 6.67 -4.09
N ASN A 59 -12.65 7.10 -5.18
CA ASN A 59 -13.05 8.30 -5.90
C ASN A 59 -14.25 7.97 -6.81
N PRO A 60 -15.42 8.62 -6.61
CA PRO A 60 -16.59 8.34 -7.41
C PRO A 60 -16.37 8.78 -8.85
N THR A 61 -16.24 7.81 -9.76
CA THR A 61 -16.33 8.06 -11.20
C THR A 61 -17.77 8.44 -11.54
N VAL A 62 -17.94 9.64 -12.08
CA VAL A 62 -19.21 10.11 -12.62
C VAL A 62 -19.33 9.52 -14.01
N MET A 63 -20.24 8.56 -14.20
CA MET A 63 -20.61 8.09 -15.54
C MET A 63 -21.86 8.83 -15.99
N ALA A 64 -21.78 9.44 -17.18
CA ALA A 64 -22.96 9.88 -17.91
C ALA A 64 -23.64 8.66 -18.52
N VAL A 65 -24.86 8.37 -18.07
CA VAL A 65 -25.72 7.33 -18.64
C VAL A 65 -26.76 8.05 -19.49
N GLY A 66 -26.69 7.87 -20.80
CA GLY A 66 -27.72 8.35 -21.72
C GLY A 66 -28.83 7.32 -21.85
N GLY A 67 -30.07 7.75 -21.67
CA GLY A 67 -31.27 6.97 -21.99
C GLY A 67 -32.22 7.78 -22.87
N LEU A 68 -32.88 7.14 -23.83
CA LEU A 68 -34.01 7.76 -24.51
C LEU A 68 -35.22 7.74 -23.56
N ALA A 69 -35.80 8.91 -23.29
CA ALA A 69 -37.12 8.99 -22.70
C ALA A 69 -38.19 8.62 -23.74
N ASP A 70 -39.36 8.15 -23.28
CA ASP A 70 -40.48 7.75 -24.16
C ASP A 70 -40.96 8.87 -25.10
N ASP A 71 -40.67 10.13 -24.77
CA ASP A 71 -40.97 11.33 -25.59
C ASP A 71 -39.82 11.70 -26.57
N GLY A 72 -38.84 10.82 -26.78
CA GLY A 72 -37.73 11.04 -27.71
C GLY A 72 -36.67 12.04 -27.23
N SER A 73 -36.77 12.55 -26.00
CA SER A 73 -35.76 13.41 -25.39
C SER A 73 -34.57 12.60 -24.86
N GLU A 74 -33.36 13.08 -25.13
CA GLU A 74 -32.12 12.49 -24.63
C GLU A 74 -31.96 12.87 -23.15
N LEU A 75 -32.08 11.88 -22.27
CA LEU A 75 -31.97 12.07 -20.83
C LEU A 75 -30.57 11.61 -20.40
N VAL A 76 -29.68 12.58 -20.20
CA VAL A 76 -28.34 12.33 -19.65
C VAL A 76 -28.44 12.40 -18.14
N THR A 77 -28.36 11.23 -17.49
CA THR A 77 -28.29 11.14 -16.03
C THR A 77 -26.86 10.84 -15.59
N PHE A 78 -26.38 11.58 -14.59
CA PHE A 78 -25.07 11.35 -14.00
C PHE A 78 -25.22 10.36 -12.84
N VAL A 79 -24.70 9.14 -13.01
CA VAL A 79 -24.72 8.12 -11.96
C VAL A 79 -23.32 8.04 -11.35
N ARG A 80 -23.20 8.28 -10.04
CA ARG A 80 -22.01 7.90 -9.28
C ARG A 80 -22.08 6.43 -8.91
N ARG A 81 -21.18 5.62 -9.46
CA ARG A 81 -20.99 4.22 -9.03
C ARG A 81 -19.63 4.07 -8.38
N THR A 82 -19.61 3.77 -7.09
CA THR A 82 -18.43 3.24 -6.39
C THR A 82 -18.68 1.78 -6.06
N PRO A 83 -17.71 0.87 -6.31
CA PRO A 83 -17.85 -0.54 -5.94
C PRO A 83 -17.68 -0.69 -4.41
N GLY A 84 -18.73 -0.36 -3.66
CA GLY A 84 -18.69 -0.21 -2.20
C GLY A 84 -18.15 -1.43 -1.44
N ALA A 85 -18.44 -2.64 -1.91
CA ALA A 85 -17.92 -3.87 -1.29
C ALA A 85 -16.39 -3.99 -1.42
N ILE A 86 -15.83 -3.69 -2.60
CA ILE A 86 -14.38 -3.75 -2.84
C ILE A 86 -13.68 -2.67 -2.03
N VAL A 87 -14.21 -1.44 -2.06
CA VAL A 87 -13.69 -0.31 -1.27
C VAL A 87 -13.73 -0.64 0.22
N GLY A 88 -14.81 -1.27 0.71
CA GLY A 88 -14.93 -1.72 2.10
C GLY A 88 -13.85 -2.70 2.52
N VAL A 89 -13.55 -3.71 1.69
CA VAL A 89 -12.45 -4.66 1.96
C VAL A 89 -11.10 -3.95 1.96
N LEU A 90 -10.83 -3.08 0.98
CA LEU A 90 -9.58 -2.34 0.88
C LEU A 90 -9.34 -1.42 2.08
N TRP A 91 -10.38 -0.82 2.65
CA TRP A 91 -10.30 -0.03 3.87
C TRP A 91 -9.87 -0.83 5.11
N ILE A 92 -10.07 -2.15 5.11
CA ILE A 92 -9.64 -3.05 6.20
C ILE A 92 -8.25 -3.63 5.89
N VAL A 93 -8.05 -4.14 4.68
CA VAL A 93 -6.82 -4.86 4.31
C VAL A 93 -5.61 -3.92 4.24
N THR A 94 -5.77 -2.71 3.68
CA THR A 94 -4.67 -1.75 3.54
C THR A 94 -4.01 -1.38 4.88
N PRO A 95 -4.76 -0.96 5.93
CA PRO A 95 -4.15 -0.67 7.23
C PRO A 95 -3.59 -1.91 7.94
N VAL A 96 -4.18 -3.09 7.74
CA VAL A 96 -3.64 -4.35 8.29
C VAL A 96 -2.27 -4.66 7.67
N LEU A 97 -2.16 -4.57 6.34
CA LEU A 97 -0.87 -4.72 5.65
C LEU A 97 0.16 -3.69 6.12
N TYR A 98 -0.28 -2.44 6.35
CA TYR A 98 0.59 -1.42 6.90
C TYR A 98 1.15 -1.80 8.28
N ALA A 99 0.30 -2.25 9.20
CA ALA A 99 0.70 -2.62 10.56
C ALA A 99 1.61 -3.86 10.57
N VAL A 100 1.29 -4.89 9.77
CA VAL A 100 2.11 -6.10 9.65
C VAL A 100 3.49 -5.77 9.08
N GLY A 101 3.55 -5.02 7.97
CA GLY A 101 4.81 -4.62 7.37
C GLY A 101 5.64 -3.71 8.28
N PHE A 102 4.99 -2.81 9.03
CA PHE A 102 5.66 -1.98 10.05
C PHE A 102 6.33 -2.86 11.12
N TRP A 103 5.59 -3.82 11.68
CA TRP A 103 6.10 -4.75 12.69
C TRP A 103 7.29 -5.58 12.18
N MET A 104 7.19 -6.09 10.96
CA MET A 104 8.28 -6.87 10.34
C MET A 104 9.50 -6.00 10.04
N PHE A 105 9.28 -4.75 9.61
CA PHE A 105 10.36 -3.80 9.35
C PHE A 105 11.11 -3.42 10.62
N THR A 106 10.40 -3.10 11.72
CA THR A 106 11.02 -2.76 13.00
C THR A 106 11.76 -3.93 13.61
N SER A 107 11.17 -5.14 13.60
CA SER A 107 11.83 -6.34 14.11
C SER A 107 13.09 -6.73 13.33
N ARG A 108 13.10 -6.51 12.01
CA ARG A 108 14.32 -6.68 11.20
C ARG A 108 15.37 -5.62 11.54
N ASP A 109 14.98 -4.36 11.68
CA ASP A 109 15.91 -3.26 11.99
C ASP A 109 16.53 -3.38 13.39
N GLU A 110 15.84 -4.04 14.32
CA GLU A 110 16.40 -4.44 15.62
C GLU A 110 17.43 -5.58 15.47
N ALA A 111 17.16 -6.57 14.63
CA ALA A 111 18.06 -7.70 14.37
C ALA A 111 19.29 -7.31 13.54
N PHE A 112 19.14 -6.38 12.60
CA PHE A 112 20.19 -5.88 11.71
C PHE A 112 20.22 -4.34 11.74
N PRO A 113 20.83 -3.73 12.78
CA PRO A 113 20.89 -2.29 12.91
C PRO A 113 21.70 -1.68 11.76
N ARG A 114 21.12 -0.73 11.04
CA ARG A 114 21.84 0.06 10.02
C ARG A 114 22.80 1.01 10.74
N ALA A 115 24.10 0.92 10.43
CA ALA A 115 25.15 1.74 11.03
C ALA A 115 25.02 3.23 10.66
#